data_AF-A0A1G6F2M0-F1
#
_entry.id   AF-A0A1G6F2M0-F1
#
_cell.length_a   1.000
_cell.length_b   1.000
_cell.length_c   1.000
_cell.angle_alpha   90.00
_cell.angle_beta   90.00
_cell.angle_gamma   90.00
#
_symmetry.space_group_name_H-M   'P 1'
#
loop_
_entity.id
_entity.type
_entity.pdbx_description
1 polymer ?
#
loop_
_entity_poly.entity_id
_entity_poly.type
_entity_poly.pdbx_seq_one_letter_code
_entity_poly.pdbx_strand_id
1 'polypeptide(L)'
;MLLICVVGIANGPIGLVVFYEQDVKERVVERGLTTAEKIKRTSVISGLALFIPQLTVIPGTEDLMPYINTKTRIRKWAGSLVGFPILAAIISGIMQLIG
;
A
#
# COMPACT_ATOMS: atom_id res chain seq x y z
N MET A 1 3.65 9.90 0.35
CA MET A 1 2.53 10.84 0.58
C MET A 1 2.66 12.12 -0.25
N LEU A 2 3.81 12.80 -0.31
CA LEU A 2 3.94 14.03 -1.12
C LEU A 2 3.73 13.81 -2.63
N LEU A 3 4.30 12.73 -3.21
CA LEU A 3 4.15 12.43 -4.64
C LEU A 3 2.70 12.13 -5.06
N ILE A 4 1.95 11.40 -4.22
CA ILE A 4 0.52 11.13 -4.48
C ILE A 4 -0.32 12.41 -4.43
N CYS A 5 0.05 13.38 -3.56
CA CYS A 5 -0.62 14.67 -3.51
C CYS A 5 -0.32 15.52 -4.76
N VAL A 6 0.93 15.51 -5.25
CA VAL A 6 1.30 16.23 -6.49
C VAL A 6 0.57 15.65 -7.70
N VAL A 7 0.54 14.33 -7.85
CA VAL A 7 -0.18 13.65 -8.94
C VAL A 7 -1.69 13.88 -8.83
N GLY A 8 -2.23 13.87 -7.61
CA GLY A 8 -3.66 14.09 -7.34
C GLY A 8 -4.14 15.52 -7.55
N ILE A 9 -3.28 16.53 -7.39
CA ILE A 9 -3.64 17.96 -7.53
C ILE A 9 -3.36 18.48 -8.96
N ALA A 10 -2.38 17.92 -9.68
CA ALA A 10 -1.96 18.40 -10.99
C ALA A 10 -3.07 18.43 -12.07
N ASN A 11 -4.13 17.62 -11.92
CA ASN A 11 -5.30 17.62 -12.81
C ASN A 11 -6.61 18.01 -12.10
N GLY A 12 -6.50 18.74 -10.99
CA GLY A 12 -7.63 19.17 -10.15
C GLY A 12 -8.02 18.17 -9.06
N PRO A 13 -8.78 18.61 -8.04
CA PRO A 13 -9.09 17.82 -6.83
C PRO A 13 -9.87 16.52 -7.12
N ILE A 14 -10.49 16.43 -8.30
CA ILE A 14 -11.28 15.27 -8.76
C ILE A 14 -10.40 14.04 -9.04
N GLY A 15 -9.09 14.22 -9.28
CA GLY A 15 -8.14 13.12 -9.42
C GLY A 15 -8.00 12.26 -8.17
N LEU A 16 -8.36 12.79 -6.98
CA LEU A 16 -8.20 12.11 -5.71
C LEU A 16 -9.42 11.26 -5.30
N VAL A 17 -10.53 11.28 -6.06
CA VAL A 17 -11.77 10.53 -5.71
C VAL A 17 -11.54 9.01 -5.65
N VAL A 18 -10.45 8.49 -6.23
CA VAL A 18 -10.08 7.08 -6.15
C VAL A 18 -9.93 6.57 -4.70
N PHE A 19 -9.50 7.42 -3.76
CA PHE A 19 -9.29 7.06 -2.36
C PHE A 19 -10.58 7.11 -1.52
N TYR A 20 -11.69 7.56 -2.10
CA TYR A 20 -12.99 7.58 -1.44
C TYR A 20 -13.74 6.26 -1.63
N GLU A 21 -14.79 6.09 -0.85
CA GLU A 21 -15.71 4.95 -0.92
C GLU A 21 -16.51 4.95 -2.25
N GLN A 22 -17.10 3.81 -2.61
CA GLN A 22 -17.77 3.62 -3.91
C GLN A 22 -19.01 4.50 -4.08
N ASP A 23 -19.71 4.82 -2.99
CA ASP A 23 -20.85 5.74 -2.98
C ASP A 23 -20.46 7.13 -3.49
N VAL A 24 -19.30 7.66 -3.05
CA VAL A 24 -18.79 8.95 -3.48
C VAL A 24 -18.37 8.91 -4.95
N LYS A 25 -17.83 7.78 -5.42
CA LYS A 25 -17.42 7.57 -6.81
C LYS A 25 -18.63 7.58 -7.75
N GLU A 26 -19.72 6.93 -7.38
CA GLU A 26 -20.95 6.89 -8.18
C GLU A 26 -21.58 8.29 -8.26
N ARG A 27 -21.65 9.01 -7.14
CA ARG A 27 -22.19 10.37 -7.07
C ARG A 27 -21.47 11.37 -7.98
N VAL A 28 -20.15 11.26 -8.15
CA VAL A 28 -19.40 12.15 -9.05
C VAL A 28 -19.54 11.76 -10.52
N VAL A 29 -19.83 10.49 -10.80
CA VAL A 29 -20.13 10.00 -12.15
C VAL A 29 -21.54 10.41 -12.58
N GLU A 30 -22.53 10.26 -11.69
CA GLU A 30 -23.92 10.71 -11.91
C GLU A 30 -24.01 12.22 -12.15
N ARG A 31 -23.21 13.01 -11.44
CA ARG A 31 -23.14 14.47 -11.62
C ARG A 31 -22.33 14.88 -12.87
N GLY A 32 -21.82 13.93 -13.65
CA GLY A 32 -21.05 14.18 -14.86
C GLY A 32 -19.69 14.84 -14.63
N LEU A 33 -19.20 14.87 -13.38
CA LEU A 33 -17.94 15.51 -13.01
C LEU A 33 -16.72 14.67 -13.41
N THR A 34 -16.88 13.34 -13.52
CA THR A 34 -15.86 12.41 -13.97
C THR A 34 -16.48 11.16 -14.59
N THR A 35 -15.68 10.33 -15.25
CA THR A 35 -16.12 9.08 -15.89
C THR A 35 -15.48 7.89 -15.19
N ALA A 36 -16.18 6.74 -15.12
CA ALA A 36 -15.64 5.51 -14.52
C ALA A 36 -14.28 5.10 -15.15
N GLU A 37 -14.11 5.35 -16.44
CA GLU A 37 -12.84 5.10 -17.15
C GLU A 37 -11.70 5.98 -16.65
N LYS A 38 -11.96 7.28 -16.39
CA LYS A 38 -10.97 8.20 -15.81
C LYS A 38 -10.59 7.79 -14.39
N ILE A 39 -11.54 7.35 -13.58
CA ILE A 39 -11.29 6.84 -12.22
C ILE A 39 -10.36 5.62 -12.27
N LYS A 40 -10.61 4.68 -13.19
CA LYS A 40 -9.78 3.47 -13.35
C LYS A 40 -8.35 3.81 -13.78
N ARG A 41 -8.18 4.74 -14.73
CA ARG A 41 -6.86 5.19 -15.17
C ARG A 41 -6.08 5.88 -14.06
N THR A 42 -6.73 6.76 -13.29
CA THR A 42 -6.11 7.45 -12.16
C THR A 42 -5.76 6.48 -11.02
N SER A 43 -6.55 5.43 -10.81
CA SER A 43 -6.20 4.35 -9.87
C SER A 43 -4.88 3.66 -10.24
N VAL A 44 -4.71 3.29 -11.51
CA VAL A 44 -3.46 2.69 -11.99
C VAL A 44 -2.28 3.65 -11.84
N ILE A 45 -2.44 4.92 -12.21
CA ILE A 45 -1.37 5.94 -12.08
C ILE A 45 -1.01 6.17 -10.62
N SER A 46 -2.01 6.25 -9.72
CA SER A 46 -1.78 6.44 -8.28
C SER A 46 -1.06 5.26 -7.64
N GLY A 47 -1.39 4.04 -8.05
CA GLY A 47 -0.67 2.84 -7.64
C GLY A 47 0.76 2.85 -8.18
N LEU A 48 0.94 3.12 -9.46
CA LEU A 48 2.23 3.15 -10.12
C LEU A 48 3.16 4.23 -9.49
N ALA A 49 2.63 5.41 -9.17
CA ALA A 49 3.37 6.46 -8.47
C ALA A 49 3.76 6.09 -7.03
N LEU A 50 2.98 5.25 -6.35
CA LEU A 50 3.30 4.74 -5.01
C LEU A 50 4.40 3.66 -5.06
N PHE A 51 4.33 2.77 -6.06
CA PHE A 51 5.18 1.58 -6.10
C PHE A 51 6.49 1.78 -6.88
N ILE A 52 6.53 2.60 -7.94
CA ILE A 52 7.77 2.82 -8.72
C ILE A 52 8.95 3.28 -7.86
N PRO A 53 8.82 4.24 -6.93
CA PRO A 53 9.95 4.68 -6.11
C PRO A 53 10.53 3.58 -5.21
N GLN A 54 9.72 2.60 -4.81
CA GLN A 54 10.20 1.42 -4.08
C GLN A 54 10.87 0.37 -4.98
N LEU A 55 10.60 0.41 -6.28
CA LEU A 55 11.09 -0.56 -7.28
C LEU A 55 12.31 -0.06 -8.05
N THR A 56 12.56 1.24 -8.07
CA THR A 56 13.83 1.78 -8.59
C THR A 56 14.93 1.53 -7.56
N VAL A 57 15.65 0.43 -7.74
CA VAL A 57 16.96 0.20 -7.10
C VAL A 57 17.82 1.42 -7.40
N ILE A 58 18.29 2.11 -6.36
CA ILE A 58 19.19 3.26 -6.51
C ILE A 58 20.48 2.72 -7.15
N PRO A 59 20.81 3.11 -8.40
CA PRO A 59 21.99 2.58 -9.07
C PRO A 59 23.24 3.01 -8.27
N GLY A 60 24.09 2.06 -7.89
CA GLY A 60 25.28 2.33 -7.07
C GLY A 60 25.11 2.20 -5.56
N THR A 61 23.94 1.79 -5.04
CA THR A 61 23.80 1.34 -3.63
C THR A 61 23.49 -0.15 -3.53
N GLU A 62 23.80 -0.91 -4.57
CA GLU A 62 23.54 -2.35 -4.62
C GLU A 62 24.37 -3.11 -3.57
N ASP A 63 25.57 -2.63 -3.27
CA ASP A 63 26.48 -3.19 -2.25
C ASP A 63 26.04 -2.89 -0.81
N LEU A 64 25.21 -1.85 -0.60
CA LEU A 64 24.62 -1.56 0.71
C LEU A 64 23.45 -2.50 1.02
N MET A 65 22.93 -3.23 0.03
CA MET A 65 21.91 -4.23 0.27
C MET A 65 22.51 -5.32 1.17
N PRO A 66 21.89 -5.62 2.31
CA PRO A 66 22.41 -6.65 3.20
C PRO A 66 22.36 -7.99 2.48
N TYR A 67 23.54 -8.52 2.11
CA TYR A 67 23.68 -9.84 1.52
C TYR A 67 23.27 -10.90 2.56
N ILE A 68 21.97 -11.23 2.58
CA ILE A 68 21.41 -12.24 3.45
C ILE A 68 21.39 -13.58 2.70
N ASN A 69 22.10 -14.57 3.23
CA ASN A 69 22.07 -15.92 2.69
C ASN A 69 20.63 -16.45 2.66
N THR A 70 20.25 -17.14 1.58
CA THR A 70 18.90 -17.69 1.36
C THR A 70 18.41 -18.53 2.55
N LYS A 71 19.27 -19.34 3.18
CA LYS A 71 18.90 -20.13 4.35
C LYS A 71 18.54 -19.26 5.56
N THR A 72 19.33 -18.22 5.80
CA THR A 72 19.09 -17.25 6.89
C THR A 72 17.84 -16.42 6.62
N ARG A 73 17.60 -16.03 5.36
CA ARG A 73 16.40 -15.31 4.93
C ARG A 73 15.15 -16.14 5.20
N ILE A 74 15.14 -17.41 4.76
CA ILE A 74 14.00 -18.31 4.98
C ILE A 74 13.75 -18.52 6.47
N ARG A 75 14.79 -18.75 7.28
CA ARG A 75 14.64 -18.91 8.74
C ARG A 75 14.04 -17.67 9.40
N LYS A 76 14.45 -16.46 9.00
CA LYS A 76 13.87 -15.21 9.54
C LYS A 76 12.42 -15.03 9.13
N TRP A 77 12.10 -15.27 7.86
CA TRP A 77 10.73 -15.19 7.36
C TRP A 77 9.81 -16.22 8.01
N ALA A 78 10.24 -17.47 8.14
CA ALA A 78 9.50 -18.51 8.85
C ALA A 78 9.30 -18.15 10.32
N GLY A 79 10.35 -17.65 10.98
CA GLY A 79 10.29 -17.19 12.38
C GLY A 79 9.29 -16.05 12.57
N SER A 80 9.27 -15.06 11.68
CA SER A 80 8.30 -13.96 11.74
C SER A 80 6.89 -14.40 11.39
N LEU A 81 6.71 -15.21 10.34
CA LEU A 81 5.40 -15.67 9.89
C LEU A 81 4.71 -16.57 10.93
N VAL A 82 5.49 -17.33 11.72
CA VAL A 82 4.95 -18.24 12.75
C VAL A 82 4.97 -17.60 14.14
N GLY A 83 6.03 -16.86 14.48
CA GLY A 83 6.22 -16.28 15.81
C GLY A 83 5.20 -15.19 16.13
N PHE A 84 4.91 -14.28 15.19
CA PHE A 84 3.96 -13.20 15.43
C PHE A 84 2.52 -13.70 15.67
N PRO A 85 1.97 -14.64 14.88
CA PRO A 85 0.65 -15.21 15.17
C PRO A 85 0.59 -15.96 16.51
N ILE A 86 1.64 -16.69 16.88
CA ILE A 86 1.68 -17.40 18.18
C ILE A 86 1.63 -16.41 19.34
N LEU A 87 2.45 -15.35 19.30
CA LEU A 87 2.42 -14.31 20.33
C LEU A 87 1.05 -13.62 20.39
N ALA A 88 0.44 -13.33 19.24
CA ALA A 88 -0.90 -12.75 19.17
C ALA A 88 -1.96 -13.66 19.79
N ALA A 89 -1.91 -14.97 19.51
CA ALA A 89 -2.83 -15.96 20.08
C ALA A 89 -2.67 -16.07 21.60
N ILE A 90 -1.45 -16.04 22.12
CA ILE A 90 -1.18 -16.05 23.57
C ILE A 90 -1.79 -14.82 24.24
N ILE A 91 -1.53 -13.63 23.70
CA ILE A 91 -2.07 -12.37 24.25
C ILE A 91 -3.61 -12.40 24.21
N SER A 92 -4.20 -12.86 23.12
CA SER A 92 -5.65 -13.03 23.00
C SER A 92 -6.20 -14.00 24.05
N GLY A 93 -5.54 -15.13 24.28
CA GLY A 93 -5.95 -16.11 25.28
C GLY A 93 -5.88 -15.56 26.71
N ILE A 94 -4.85 -14.79 27.04
CA ILE A 94 -4.71 -14.15 28.36
C ILE A 94 -5.84 -13.14 28.59
N MET A 95 -6.15 -12.32 27.60
CA MET A 95 -7.25 -11.36 27.70
C MET A 95 -8.60 -12.03 27.96
N GLN A 96 -8.81 -13.23 27.39
CA GLN A 96 -10.04 -14.00 27.59
C GLN A 96 -10.14 -14.70 28.96
N LEU A 97 -9.06 -14.76 29.72
CA LEU A 97 -9.03 -15.30 31.09
C LEU A 97 -9.12 -14.21 32.17
N ILE A 98 -8.85 -12.95 31.82
CA ILE A 98 -8.85 -11.81 32.75
C ILE A 98 -10.13 -10.97 32.65
N GLY A 99 -10.81 -10.97 31.49
CA GLY A 99 -12.12 -10.34 31.29
C GLY A 99 -13.28 -11.30 31.51
#